data_AF-A0A369BQ41-F1
#
_entry.id   AF-A0A369BQ41-F1
#
_cell.length_a   1.000
_cell.length_b   1.000
_cell.length_c   1.000
_cell.angle_alpha   90.00
_cell.angle_beta   90.00
_cell.angle_gamma   90.00
#
_symmetry.space_group_name_H-M   'P 1'
#
loop_
_entity.id
_entity.type
_entity.pdbx_description
1 polymer ?
#
loop_
_entity_poly.entity_id
_entity_poly.type
_entity_poly.pdbx_seq_one_letter_code
_entity_poly.pdbx_strand_id
1 'polypeptide(L)'
;MNFLPRLATILDQDKWQQEVQPFSSSRPKEPGYKIHDSDPLKVEAAKLILENEKFAVLNPVYSLESENFNTMGSELQKIITDATYKYILGSLDLNGFKAEVEKWKKSGGDKIIGEYEAAYKEANS
;
A
#
# COMPACT_ATOMS: atom_id res chain seq x y z
N MET A 1 -20.15 -6.99 15.79
CA MET A 1 -21.38 -7.42 15.07
C MET A 1 -21.10 -7.22 13.58
N ASN A 2 -20.71 -8.28 12.88
CA ASN A 2 -20.34 -8.20 11.45
C ASN A 2 -21.62 -8.08 10.62
N PHE A 3 -21.94 -6.87 10.17
CA PHE A 3 -22.96 -6.65 9.16
C PHE A 3 -22.36 -7.01 7.79
N LEU A 4 -22.44 -8.29 7.40
CA LEU A 4 -22.28 -8.62 5.99
C LEU A 4 -23.44 -7.95 5.23
N PRO A 5 -23.16 -7.05 4.26
CA PRO A 5 -24.21 -6.40 3.49
C PRO A 5 -25.01 -7.47 2.75
N ARG A 6 -26.35 -7.40 2.81
CA ARG A 6 -27.20 -8.25 1.99
C ARG A 6 -26.93 -7.91 0.53
N LEU A 7 -26.60 -8.91 -0.29
CA LEU A 7 -26.32 -8.69 -1.70
C LEU A 7 -27.64 -8.67 -2.49
N ALA A 8 -27.77 -7.75 -3.43
CA ALA A 8 -28.95 -7.61 -4.29
C ALA A 8 -28.57 -7.93 -5.75
N THR A 9 -29.37 -8.76 -6.42
CA THR A 9 -29.17 -9.09 -7.85
C THR A 9 -30.00 -8.15 -8.70
N ILE A 10 -29.37 -7.52 -9.70
CA ILE A 10 -30.11 -6.76 -10.72
C ILE A 10 -30.82 -7.76 -11.63
N LEU A 11 -32.13 -7.60 -11.78
CA LEU A 11 -32.96 -8.47 -12.63
C LEU A 11 -32.87 -8.09 -14.11
N ASP A 12 -32.68 -6.80 -14.41
CA ASP A 12 -32.57 -6.24 -15.76
C ASP A 12 -31.53 -5.10 -15.74
N GLN A 13 -30.40 -5.33 -16.41
CA GLN A 13 -29.25 -4.44 -16.38
C GLN A 13 -29.52 -3.13 -17.13
N ASP A 14 -30.16 -3.20 -18.29
CA ASP A 14 -30.43 -2.04 -19.14
C ASP A 14 -31.45 -1.12 -18.46
N LYS A 15 -32.52 -1.71 -17.91
CA LYS A 15 -33.53 -0.96 -17.17
C LYS A 15 -32.95 -0.32 -15.90
N TRP A 16 -32.09 -1.04 -15.17
CA TRP A 16 -31.44 -0.48 -13.98
C TRP A 16 -30.51 0.69 -14.33
N GLN A 17 -29.74 0.59 -15.42
CA GLN A 17 -28.88 1.69 -15.88
C GLN A 17 -29.68 2.92 -16.31
N GLN A 18 -30.85 2.73 -16.92
CA GLN A 18 -31.71 3.84 -17.34
C GLN A 18 -32.47 4.49 -16.18
N GLU A 19 -33.05 3.70 -15.29
CA GLU A 19 -34.03 4.19 -14.32
C GLU A 19 -33.48 4.36 -12.90
N VAL A 20 -32.37 3.68 -12.55
CA VAL A 20 -31.88 3.61 -11.16
C VAL A 20 -30.49 4.21 -11.01
N GLN A 21 -29.54 3.88 -11.90
CA GLN A 21 -28.15 4.37 -11.84
C GLN A 21 -28.02 5.91 -11.80
N PRO A 22 -28.78 6.71 -12.59
CA PRO A 22 -28.65 8.17 -12.59
C PRO A 22 -28.98 8.82 -11.24
N PHE A 23 -29.79 8.14 -10.42
CA PHE A 23 -30.15 8.59 -9.08
C PHE A 23 -29.23 8.05 -7.98
N SER A 24 -28.20 7.26 -8.30
CA SER A 24 -27.26 6.74 -7.28
C SER A 24 -26.54 7.90 -6.57
N SER A 25 -26.08 8.92 -7.30
CA SER A 25 -25.39 10.09 -6.74
C SER A 25 -26.29 11.02 -5.93
N SER A 26 -27.62 10.90 -6.03
CA SER A 26 -28.56 11.73 -5.26
C SER A 26 -28.92 11.13 -3.90
N ARG A 27 -28.45 9.91 -3.60
CA ARG A 27 -28.71 9.23 -2.33
C ARG A 27 -27.66 9.64 -1.30
N PRO A 28 -28.02 10.40 -0.25
CA PRO A 28 -27.06 10.83 0.77
C PRO A 28 -26.51 9.65 1.60
N LYS A 29 -27.20 8.50 1.59
CA LYS A 29 -26.78 7.26 2.24
C LYS A 29 -27.46 6.08 1.57
N GLU A 30 -26.71 5.20 0.90
CA GLU A 30 -27.25 3.94 0.40
C GLU A 30 -27.40 2.94 1.56
N PRO A 31 -28.62 2.52 1.93
CA PRO A 31 -28.79 1.56 3.01
C PRO A 31 -28.36 0.16 2.53
N GLY A 32 -27.15 -0.26 2.89
CA GLY A 32 -26.79 -1.65 3.24
C GLY A 32 -26.81 -2.75 2.16
N TYR A 33 -27.21 -2.47 0.92
CA TYR A 33 -27.20 -3.48 -0.16
C TYR A 33 -26.05 -3.23 -1.14
N LYS A 34 -25.07 -4.15 -1.15
CA LYS A 34 -24.08 -4.20 -2.23
C LYS A 34 -24.72 -4.95 -3.41
N ILE A 35 -24.69 -4.38 -4.60
CA ILE A 35 -25.18 -5.06 -5.80
C ILE A 35 -24.20 -6.18 -6.15
N HIS A 36 -24.71 -7.37 -6.49
CA HIS A 36 -23.90 -8.45 -7.03
C HIS A 36 -23.26 -8.00 -8.34
N ASP A 37 -21.93 -8.11 -8.45
CA ASP A 37 -21.29 -7.90 -9.74
C ASP A 37 -21.68 -9.04 -10.68
N SER A 38 -22.19 -8.68 -11.86
CA SER A 38 -22.60 -9.65 -12.88
C SER A 38 -21.41 -10.29 -13.58
N ASP A 39 -20.22 -9.72 -13.45
CA ASP A 39 -18.98 -10.25 -14.04
C ASP A 39 -18.36 -11.32 -13.10
N PRO A 40 -18.32 -12.60 -13.52
CA PRO A 40 -17.75 -13.68 -12.72
C PRO A 40 -16.28 -13.43 -12.35
N LEU A 41 -15.53 -12.73 -13.20
CA LEU A 41 -14.11 -12.42 -12.95
C LEU A 41 -13.96 -11.42 -11.82
N LYS A 42 -14.86 -10.43 -11.72
CA LYS A 42 -14.84 -9.44 -10.64
C LYS A 42 -15.25 -10.07 -9.31
N VAL A 43 -16.22 -10.98 -9.33
CA VAL A 43 -16.61 -11.75 -8.13
C VAL A 43 -15.44 -12.58 -7.63
N GLU A 44 -14.76 -13.33 -8.51
CA GLU A 44 -13.62 -14.13 -8.10
C GLU A 44 -12.43 -13.25 -7.65
N ALA A 45 -12.16 -12.14 -8.34
CA ALA A 45 -11.13 -11.19 -7.92
C ALA A 45 -11.38 -10.62 -6.52
N ALA A 46 -12.62 -10.22 -6.20
CA ALA A 46 -12.97 -9.72 -4.88
C ALA A 46 -12.81 -10.79 -3.79
N LYS A 47 -13.16 -12.03 -4.09
CA LYS A 47 -12.95 -13.18 -3.19
C LYS A 47 -11.46 -13.42 -2.96
N LEU A 48 -10.65 -13.45 -4.01
CA LEU A 48 -9.20 -13.65 -3.91
C LEU A 48 -8.51 -12.52 -3.12
N ILE A 49 -8.95 -11.26 -3.30
CA ILE A 49 -8.45 -10.13 -2.50
C ILE A 49 -8.74 -10.33 -1.02
N LEU A 50 -9.96 -10.75 -0.67
CA LEU A 50 -10.35 -11.02 0.72
C LEU A 50 -9.56 -12.21 1.30
N GLU A 51 -9.39 -13.29 0.54
CA GLU A 51 -8.59 -14.44 0.96
C GLU A 51 -7.12 -14.05 1.18
N ASN A 52 -6.61 -13.12 0.38
CA ASN A 52 -5.25 -12.61 0.49
C ASN A 52 -5.00 -11.84 1.80
N GLU A 53 -6.03 -11.30 2.47
CA GLU A 53 -5.89 -10.64 3.78
C GLU A 53 -5.24 -11.56 4.83
N LYS A 54 -5.43 -12.89 4.72
CA LYS A 54 -4.83 -13.87 5.63
C LYS A 54 -3.32 -14.05 5.42
N PHE A 55 -2.82 -13.68 4.24
CA PHE A 55 -1.42 -13.84 3.85
C PHE A 55 -0.70 -12.49 3.76
N ALA A 56 -1.44 -11.39 3.76
CA ALA A 56 -0.91 -10.05 3.67
C ALA A 56 -0.11 -9.69 4.94
N VAL A 57 1.15 -9.33 4.75
CA VAL A 57 1.98 -8.72 5.80
C VAL A 57 1.96 -7.21 5.56
N LEU A 58 1.30 -6.48 6.46
CA LEU A 58 1.27 -5.02 6.40
C LEU A 58 2.66 -4.45 6.69
N ASN A 59 3.09 -3.50 5.88
CA ASN A 59 4.30 -2.74 6.16
C ASN A 59 3.99 -1.72 7.27
N PRO A 60 4.57 -1.87 8.49
CA PRO A 60 4.27 -0.98 9.62
C PRO A 60 4.77 0.45 9.42
N VAL A 61 5.64 0.69 8.44
CA VAL A 61 6.23 2.00 8.16
C VAL A 61 5.45 2.76 7.07
N TYR A 62 4.48 2.13 6.41
CA TYR A 62 3.83 2.69 5.22
C TYR A 62 3.13 4.03 5.46
N SER A 63 2.53 4.23 6.64
CA SER A 63 1.85 5.47 7.02
C SER A 63 2.73 6.42 7.84
N LEU A 64 3.99 6.07 8.07
CA LEU A 64 4.90 6.86 8.89
C LEU A 64 5.63 7.89 8.04
N GLU A 65 5.96 9.02 8.65
CA GLU A 65 6.64 10.13 8.00
C GLU A 65 8.06 10.30 8.52
N SER A 66 8.95 10.74 7.63
CA SER A 66 10.31 11.18 7.97
C SER A 66 10.62 12.43 7.16
N GLU A 67 10.86 13.55 7.85
CA GLU A 67 11.17 14.83 7.21
C GLU A 67 12.47 14.73 6.40
N ASN A 68 13.47 14.04 6.94
CA ASN A 68 14.74 13.84 6.24
C ASN A 68 14.58 12.94 5.03
N PHE A 69 13.73 11.91 5.10
CA PHE A 69 13.42 11.09 3.94
C PHE A 69 12.72 11.91 2.86
N ASN A 70 11.73 12.73 3.25
CA ASN A 70 11.00 13.58 2.32
C ASN A 70 11.92 14.61 1.63
N THR A 71 12.92 15.13 2.34
CA THR A 71 13.83 16.15 1.81
C THR A 71 14.99 15.55 1.01
N MET A 72 15.59 14.46 1.51
CA MET A 72 16.90 13.96 1.05
C MET A 72 16.88 12.50 0.58
N GLY A 73 15.75 11.80 0.76
CA GLY A 73 15.64 10.35 0.56
C GLY A 73 16.04 9.91 -0.84
N SER A 74 15.66 10.67 -1.88
CA SER A 74 15.99 10.35 -3.27
C SER A 74 17.50 10.42 -3.58
N GLU A 75 18.23 11.34 -2.95
CA GLU A 75 19.69 11.43 -3.09
C GLU A 75 20.38 10.29 -2.34
N LEU A 76 19.96 10.06 -1.10
CA LEU A 76 20.48 8.97 -0.28
C LEU A 76 20.23 7.60 -0.92
N GLN A 77 19.06 7.40 -1.54
CA GLN A 77 18.72 6.15 -2.21
C GLN A 77 19.66 5.80 -3.36
N LYS A 78 20.25 6.79 -4.04
CA LYS A 78 21.23 6.54 -5.11
C LYS A 78 22.48 5.82 -4.59
N ILE A 79 22.96 6.17 -3.39
CA ILE A 79 24.13 5.53 -2.75
C ILE A 79 23.90 4.02 -2.66
N ILE A 80 22.75 3.62 -2.12
CA ILE A 80 22.41 2.21 -1.93
C ILE A 80 22.10 1.52 -3.26
N THR A 81 21.40 2.19 -4.16
CA THR A 81 21.03 1.62 -5.47
C THR A 81 22.28 1.31 -6.31
N ASP A 82 23.22 2.24 -6.38
CA ASP A 82 24.47 2.05 -7.11
C ASP A 82 25.34 0.95 -6.48
N ALA A 83 25.42 0.92 -5.15
CA ALA A 83 26.13 -0.14 -4.42
C ALA A 83 25.52 -1.52 -4.69
N THR A 84 24.18 -1.59 -4.74
CA THR A 84 23.43 -2.82 -5.03
C THR A 84 23.74 -3.33 -6.44
N TYR A 85 23.71 -2.46 -7.45
CA TYR A 85 24.06 -2.85 -8.81
C TYR A 85 25.51 -3.34 -8.91
N LYS A 86 26.45 -2.62 -8.31
CA LYS A 86 27.87 -3.02 -8.32
C LYS A 86 28.08 -4.36 -7.61
N TYR A 87 27.37 -4.61 -6.51
CA TYR A 87 27.44 -5.88 -5.78
C TYR A 87 26.90 -7.05 -6.60
N ILE A 88 25.72 -6.89 -7.21
CA ILE A 88 25.10 -7.93 -8.06
C ILE A 88 25.98 -8.24 -9.28
N LEU A 89 26.60 -7.22 -9.89
CA LEU A 89 27.49 -7.39 -11.05
C LEU A 89 28.89 -7.91 -10.67
N GLY A 90 29.19 -8.09 -9.38
CA GLY A 90 30.50 -8.56 -8.91
C GLY A 90 31.61 -7.49 -8.93
N SER A 91 31.27 -6.24 -9.25
CA SER A 91 32.19 -5.08 -9.21
C SER A 91 32.43 -4.56 -7.79
N LEU A 92 31.67 -5.04 -6.80
CA LEU A 92 31.77 -4.72 -5.38
C LEU A 92 31.59 -6.02 -4.59
N ASP A 93 32.38 -6.23 -3.54
CA ASP A 93 32.20 -7.35 -2.62
C ASP A 93 31.31 -6.97 -1.42
N LEU A 94 31.07 -7.92 -0.51
CA LEU A 94 30.18 -7.67 0.64
C LEU A 94 30.72 -6.56 1.56
N ASN A 95 32.04 -6.46 1.72
CA ASN A 95 32.66 -5.45 2.56
C ASN A 95 32.53 -4.05 1.95
N GLY A 96 32.73 -3.94 0.64
CA GLY A 96 32.48 -2.72 -0.12
C GLY A 96 31.01 -2.29 -0.06
N PHE A 97 30.08 -3.24 -0.17
CA PHE A 97 28.65 -2.92 -0.02
C PHE A 97 28.34 -2.38 1.38
N LYS A 98 28.86 -3.03 2.44
CA LYS A 98 28.71 -2.55 3.81
C LYS A 98 29.31 -1.15 4.01
N ALA A 99 30.43 -0.83 3.36
CA ALA A 99 31.02 0.50 3.44
C ALA A 99 30.11 1.58 2.82
N GLU A 100 29.45 1.30 1.69
CA GLU A 100 28.46 2.22 1.10
C GLU A 100 27.20 2.35 1.97
N VAL A 101 26.78 1.28 2.67
CA VAL A 101 25.70 1.36 3.68
C VAL A 101 26.10 2.29 4.84
N GLU A 102 27.32 2.18 5.34
CA GLU A 102 27.81 3.06 6.41
C GLU A 102 27.97 4.52 5.93
N LYS A 103 28.31 4.72 4.66
CA LYS A 103 28.29 6.06 4.05
C LYS A 103 26.87 6.61 3.97
N TRP A 104 25.90 5.82 3.50
CA TRP A 104 24.48 6.21 3.46
C TRP A 104 23.97 6.63 4.84
N LYS A 105 24.29 5.85 5.88
CA LYS A 105 23.96 6.18 7.27
C LYS A 105 24.47 7.56 7.68
N LYS A 106 25.78 7.78 7.50
CA LYS A 106 26.46 9.05 7.83
C LYS A 106 25.95 10.24 7.01
N SER A 107 25.52 10.01 5.78
CA SER A 107 24.98 11.05 4.90
C SER A 107 23.56 11.51 5.27
N GLY A 108 22.89 10.83 6.21
CA GLY A 108 21.55 11.19 6.68
C GLY A 108 20.63 10.00 6.93
N GLY A 109 21.05 8.78 6.54
CA GLY A 109 20.29 7.55 6.78
C GLY A 109 20.04 7.27 8.26
N ASP A 110 20.99 7.56 9.16
CA ASP A 110 20.79 7.37 10.61
C ASP A 110 19.69 8.29 11.15
N LYS A 111 19.58 9.51 10.63
CA LYS A 111 18.50 10.43 11.02
C LYS A 111 17.14 9.93 10.53
N ILE A 112 17.07 9.42 9.30
CA ILE A 112 15.86 8.80 8.75
C ILE A 112 15.41 7.60 9.59
N ILE A 113 16.36 6.74 10.00
CA ILE A 113 16.08 5.60 10.89
C ILE A 113 15.46 6.11 12.20
N GLY A 114 16.09 7.09 12.85
CA GLY A 114 15.59 7.64 14.12
C GLY A 114 14.20 8.28 13.99
N GLU A 115 13.93 8.99 12.90
CA GLU A 115 12.62 9.60 12.62
C GLU A 115 11.53 8.53 12.46
N TYR A 116 11.78 7.47 11.69
CA TYR A 116 10.84 6.37 11.56
C TYR A 116 10.64 5.58 12.86
N GLU A 117 11.70 5.35 13.63
CA GLU A 117 11.59 4.72 14.95
C GLU A 117 10.73 5.54 15.93
N ALA A 118 10.87 6.87 15.89
CA ALA A 118 10.05 7.77 16.70
C ALA A 118 8.58 7.75 16.25
N ALA A 119 8.34 7.90 14.94
CA ALA A 119 6.99 7.85 14.36
C ALA A 119 6.31 6.50 14.64
N TYR A 120 7.05 5.39 14.57
CA TYR A 120 6.53 4.07 14.87
C TYR A 120 6.13 3.94 16.34
N LYS A 121 6.92 4.48 17.28
CA LYS A 121 6.58 4.48 18.70
C LYS A 121 5.32 5.31 18.99
N GLU A 122 5.18 6.47 18.37
CA GLU A 122 4.00 7.34 18.53
C GLU A 122 2.73 6.69 17.95
N ALA A 123 2.83 6.06 16.78
CA ALA A 123 1.69 5.40 16.15
C ALA A 123 1.19 4.15 16.89
N ASN A 124 2.03 3.56 17.77
CA ASN A 124 1.70 2.34 18.53
C ASN A 124 1.68 2.55 20.05
N SER A 125 1.68 3.81 20.53
CA SER A 125 1.53 4.16 21.95
C SER A 125 0.07 4.28 22.39
#